data_AF-A0A522A4G8-F1
#
_entry.id   AF-A0A522A4G8-F1
#
_cell.length_a   1.000
_cell.length_b   1.000
_cell.length_c   1.000
_cell.angle_alpha   90.00
_cell.angle_beta   90.00
_cell.angle_gamma   90.00
#
_symmetry.space_group_name_H-M   'P 1'
#
loop_
_entity.id
_entity.type
_entity.pdbx_description
1 polymer ?
#
loop_
_entity_poly.entity_id
_entity_poly.type
_entity_poly.pdbx_seq_one_letter_code
_entity_poly.pdbx_strand_id
1 'polypeptide(L)'
;MPPTAVESCFEIAFWFLDRALTDGEYLQPQKMQRLMFLAQAYFGVVQNGLKLMPATFVAGEEGPLEPTIYRAFARGRPMVDLKPVDETAQHVLDSVWRQFGSYSMEKLNDLVKRHPPYADAFAMAPASEIDFEAMVAFYGEKPGARRSASSASPSTPSASKVMRPKLMRNATGKPVSVNRWTPKRVD
;
A
#
# COMPACT_ATOMS: atom_id res chain seq x y z
N MET A 1 -13.22 -13.90 10.45
CA MET A 1 -12.32 -12.87 9.90
C MET A 1 -13.17 -11.62 9.67
N PRO A 2 -12.74 -10.43 10.12
CA PRO A 2 -13.45 -9.21 9.77
C PRO A 2 -13.44 -9.03 8.25
N PRO A 3 -14.48 -8.40 7.66
CA PRO A 3 -14.52 -8.17 6.22
C PRO A 3 -13.35 -7.30 5.78
N THR A 4 -12.83 -7.58 4.59
CA THR A 4 -11.86 -6.72 3.90
C THR A 4 -12.55 -5.47 3.36
N ALA A 5 -11.79 -4.40 3.13
CA ALA A 5 -12.35 -3.15 2.60
C ALA A 5 -12.87 -3.28 1.16
N VAL A 6 -12.25 -4.17 0.37
CA VAL A 6 -12.73 -4.56 -0.96
C VAL A 6 -12.99 -6.06 -1.02
N GLU A 7 -13.80 -6.49 -1.98
CA GLU A 7 -14.21 -7.90 -2.12
C GLU A 7 -13.20 -8.75 -2.89
N SER A 8 -12.35 -8.15 -3.72
CA SER A 8 -11.32 -8.88 -4.45
C SER A 8 -10.01 -8.10 -4.51
N CYS A 9 -8.92 -8.76 -4.91
CA CYS A 9 -7.65 -8.08 -5.15
C CYS A 9 -7.65 -7.29 -6.47
N PHE A 10 -8.63 -7.52 -7.35
CA PHE A 10 -8.72 -6.83 -8.64
C PHE A 10 -9.04 -5.35 -8.48
N GLU A 11 -9.89 -4.95 -7.53
CA GLU A 11 -10.18 -3.53 -7.28
C GLU A 11 -8.90 -2.74 -7.01
N ILE A 12 -7.98 -3.30 -6.21
CA ILE A 12 -6.72 -2.65 -5.87
C ILE A 12 -5.73 -2.67 -7.03
N ALA A 13 -5.61 -3.80 -7.73
CA ALA A 13 -4.75 -3.93 -8.90
C ALA A 13 -5.16 -2.94 -10.00
N PHE A 14 -6.46 -2.87 -10.31
CA PHE A 14 -7.01 -1.97 -11.32
C PHE A 14 -6.86 -0.52 -10.92
N TRP A 15 -7.08 -0.18 -9.64
CA TRP A 15 -6.85 1.17 -9.14
C TRP A 15 -5.43 1.65 -9.47
N PHE A 16 -4.40 0.83 -9.21
CA PHE A 16 -3.01 1.22 -9.51
C PHE A 16 -2.74 1.31 -11.01
N LEU A 17 -3.30 0.42 -11.82
CA LEU A 17 -3.15 0.46 -13.28
C LEU A 17 -3.80 1.71 -13.87
N ASP A 18 -5.03 2.02 -13.46
CA ASP A 18 -5.76 3.19 -13.95
C ASP A 18 -5.11 4.49 -13.48
N ARG A 19 -4.55 4.50 -12.25
CA ARG A 19 -3.75 5.61 -11.74
C ARG A 19 -2.49 5.84 -12.57
N ALA A 20 -1.76 4.78 -12.92
CA ALA A 20 -0.57 4.88 -13.76
C ALA A 20 -0.89 5.38 -15.17
N LEU A 21 -1.97 4.84 -15.78
CA LEU A 21 -2.45 5.30 -17.09
C LEU A 21 -2.83 6.77 -17.07
N THR A 22 -3.49 7.23 -16.01
CA THR A 22 -3.85 8.64 -15.82
C THR A 22 -2.61 9.54 -15.74
N ASP A 23 -1.54 9.05 -15.11
CA ASP A 23 -0.25 9.75 -15.02
C ASP A 23 0.62 9.57 -16.29
N GLY A 24 0.11 8.88 -17.32
CA GLY A 24 0.80 8.68 -18.60
C GLY A 24 1.89 7.61 -18.58
N GLU A 25 1.90 6.74 -17.57
CA GLU A 25 2.93 5.73 -17.35
C GLU A 25 2.37 4.31 -17.52
N TYR A 26 3.22 3.41 -18.03
CA TYR A 26 2.93 1.98 -18.01
C TYR A 26 3.37 1.37 -16.67
N LEU A 27 2.43 0.76 -15.94
CA LEU A 27 2.74 0.05 -14.70
C LEU A 27 3.02 -1.44 -14.98
N GLN A 28 4.28 -1.82 -14.78
CA GLN A 28 4.69 -3.22 -14.89
C GLN A 28 4.01 -4.09 -13.82
N PRO A 29 3.57 -5.33 -14.14
CA PRO A 29 2.91 -6.22 -13.19
C PRO A 29 3.71 -6.48 -11.91
N GLN A 30 5.04 -6.58 -12.00
CA GLN A 30 5.89 -6.78 -10.83
C GLN A 30 5.86 -5.57 -9.89
N LYS A 31 5.92 -4.34 -10.43
CA LYS A 31 5.83 -3.11 -9.63
C LYS A 31 4.45 -2.99 -8.98
N MET A 32 3.38 -3.33 -9.70
CA MET A 32 2.02 -3.40 -9.15
C MET A 32 1.95 -4.31 -7.92
N GLN A 33 2.56 -5.50 -7.96
CA GLN A 33 2.59 -6.42 -6.82
C GLN A 33 3.22 -5.81 -5.56
N ARG A 34 4.29 -5.01 -5.69
CA ARG A 34 4.93 -4.35 -4.55
C ARG A 34 4.07 -3.20 -4.01
N LEU A 35 3.40 -2.46 -4.89
CA LEU A 35 2.45 -1.42 -4.48
C LEU A 35 1.25 -2.01 -3.73
N MET A 36 0.70 -3.12 -4.23
CA MET A 36 -0.35 -3.89 -3.57
C MET A 36 0.06 -4.40 -2.19
N PHE A 37 1.27 -4.95 -2.08
CA PHE A 37 1.85 -5.40 -0.81
C PHE A 37 1.96 -4.26 0.22
N LEU A 38 2.49 -3.11 -0.21
CA LEU A 38 2.60 -1.92 0.65
C LEU A 38 1.23 -1.37 1.04
N ALA A 39 0.28 -1.31 0.10
CA ALA A 39 -1.08 -0.84 0.37
C ALA A 39 -1.79 -1.71 1.41
N GLN A 40 -1.69 -3.04 1.30
CA GLN A 40 -2.23 -3.96 2.30
C GLN A 40 -1.67 -3.68 3.70
N ALA A 41 -0.35 -3.51 3.81
CA ALA A 41 0.30 -3.23 5.09
C ALA A 41 -0.12 -1.88 5.69
N TYR A 42 -0.01 -0.79 4.92
CA TYR A 42 -0.34 0.55 5.41
C TYR A 42 -1.83 0.69 5.75
N PHE A 43 -2.72 0.05 4.99
CA PHE A 43 -4.13 0.01 5.33
C PHE A 43 -4.35 -0.69 6.68
N GLY A 44 -3.71 -1.84 6.89
CA GLY A 44 -3.76 -2.54 8.18
C GLY A 44 -3.26 -1.70 9.34
N VAL A 45 -2.22 -0.89 9.16
CA VAL A 45 -1.77 0.05 10.21
C VAL A 45 -2.84 1.11 10.52
N VAL A 46 -3.48 1.66 9.48
CA VAL A 46 -4.41 2.79 9.61
C VAL A 46 -5.76 2.34 10.17
N GLN A 47 -6.17 1.13 9.80
CA GLN A 47 -7.47 0.57 10.12
C GLN A 47 -7.37 -0.49 11.23
N ASN A 48 -6.38 -0.37 12.11
CA ASN A 48 -6.22 -1.19 13.32
C ASN A 48 -6.26 -2.71 13.06
N GLY A 49 -5.49 -3.17 12.08
CA GLY A 49 -5.36 -4.58 11.72
C GLY A 49 -6.42 -5.09 10.73
N LEU A 50 -7.26 -4.24 10.16
CA LEU A 50 -8.17 -4.65 9.08
C LEU A 50 -7.42 -4.82 7.75
N LYS A 51 -7.82 -5.81 6.94
CA LYS A 51 -7.22 -6.05 5.62
C LYS A 51 -7.88 -5.15 4.57
N LEU A 52 -7.06 -4.60 3.65
CA LEU A 52 -7.56 -3.83 2.50
C LEU A 52 -8.29 -4.76 1.53
N MET A 53 -7.64 -5.84 1.13
CA MET A 53 -8.17 -6.83 0.18
C MET A 53 -7.96 -8.24 0.73
N PRO A 54 -8.71 -9.25 0.23
CA PRO A 54 -8.55 -10.64 0.64
C PRO A 54 -7.33 -11.28 -0.05
N ALA A 55 -6.15 -10.70 0.19
CA ALA A 55 -4.88 -11.16 -0.36
C ALA A 55 -4.10 -12.04 0.63
N THR A 56 -3.44 -13.04 0.06
CA THR A 56 -2.33 -13.78 0.65
C THR A 56 -1.08 -13.49 -0.17
N PHE A 57 -0.13 -12.78 0.44
CA PHE A 57 1.15 -12.52 -0.20
C PHE A 57 2.12 -13.64 0.12
N VAL A 58 2.92 -14.03 -0.86
CA VAL A 58 4.02 -14.98 -0.67
C VAL A 58 5.36 -14.32 -0.92
N ALA A 59 6.39 -14.79 -0.23
CA ALA A 59 7.77 -14.39 -0.45
C ALA A 59 8.32 -15.11 -1.70
N GLY A 60 7.98 -14.60 -2.88
CA GLY A 60 8.52 -15.09 -4.14
C GLY A 60 9.99 -14.70 -4.31
N GLU A 61 10.73 -15.44 -5.15
CA GLU A 61 12.16 -15.20 -5.41
C GLU A 61 12.45 -13.77 -5.87
N GLU A 62 11.60 -13.25 -6.76
CA GLU A 62 11.71 -11.90 -7.27
C GLU A 62 11.24 -10.85 -6.27
N GLY A 63 10.52 -11.19 -5.20
CA GLY A 63 9.90 -10.27 -4.25
C GLY A 63 8.48 -10.69 -3.87
N PRO A 64 7.77 -9.93 -3.02
CA PRO A 64 6.43 -10.31 -2.60
C PRO A 64 5.46 -10.23 -3.78
N LEU A 65 4.57 -11.20 -3.85
CA LEU A 65 3.51 -11.25 -4.84
C LEU A 65 2.26 -11.94 -4.28
N GLU A 66 1.10 -11.50 -4.73
CA GLU A 66 -0.15 -12.23 -4.57
C GLU A 66 -0.29 -13.17 -5.80
N PRO A 67 -0.30 -14.50 -5.61
CA PRO A 67 -0.19 -15.45 -6.72
C PRO A 67 -1.35 -15.41 -7.71
N THR A 68 -2.56 -15.13 -7.25
CA THR A 68 -3.77 -15.20 -8.06
C THR A 68 -3.81 -14.08 -9.08
N ILE A 69 -3.58 -12.84 -8.63
CA ILE A 69 -3.45 -11.63 -9.43
C ILE A 69 -2.22 -11.74 -10.33
N TYR A 70 -1.09 -12.24 -9.84
CA TYR A 70 0.07 -12.44 -10.72
C TYR A 70 -0.28 -13.33 -11.91
N ARG A 71 -0.95 -14.47 -11.68
CA ARG A 71 -1.39 -15.37 -12.75
C ARG A 71 -2.50 -14.77 -13.62
N ALA A 72 -3.47 -14.06 -13.03
CA ALA A 72 -4.58 -13.45 -13.76
C ALA A 72 -4.10 -12.40 -14.77
N PHE A 73 -3.00 -11.69 -14.46
CA PHE A 73 -2.40 -10.69 -15.33
C PHE A 73 -1.33 -11.24 -16.29
N ALA A 74 -1.01 -12.54 -16.25
CA ALA A 74 0.07 -13.13 -17.03
C ALA A 74 -0.13 -13.01 -18.55
N ARG A 75 -1.37 -12.83 -19.01
CA ARG A 75 -1.73 -12.67 -20.43
C ARG A 75 -2.27 -11.25 -20.74
N GLY A 76 -2.03 -10.29 -19.86
CA GLY A 76 -2.59 -8.94 -19.96
C GLY A 76 -3.72 -8.70 -18.97
N ARG A 77 -4.39 -7.55 -19.10
CA ARG A 77 -5.46 -7.12 -18.19
C ARG A 77 -6.67 -8.06 -18.34
N PRO A 78 -7.10 -8.78 -17.28
CA PRO A 78 -8.26 -9.65 -17.35
C PRO A 78 -9.55 -8.83 -17.45
N MET A 79 -10.61 -9.44 -17.98
CA MET A 79 -11.95 -8.83 -17.98
C MET A 79 -12.69 -9.27 -16.71
N VAL A 80 -12.94 -8.33 -15.81
CA VAL A 80 -13.56 -8.56 -14.51
C VAL A 80 -14.52 -7.42 -14.18
N ASP A 81 -15.62 -7.74 -13.50
CA ASP A 81 -16.52 -6.74 -12.94
C ASP A 81 -15.92 -6.20 -11.64
N LEU A 82 -15.78 -4.88 -11.55
CA LEU A 82 -15.15 -4.22 -10.41
C LEU A 82 -16.20 -3.51 -9.57
N LYS A 83 -16.04 -3.61 -8.25
CA LYS A 83 -16.78 -2.77 -7.32
C LYS A 83 -16.02 -1.47 -7.04
N PRO A 84 -16.74 -0.37 -6.71
CA PRO A 84 -16.09 0.87 -6.33
C PRO A 84 -15.27 0.67 -5.04
N VAL A 85 -14.06 1.22 -5.02
CA VAL A 85 -13.22 1.29 -3.81
C VAL A 85 -13.74 2.42 -2.93
N ASP A 86 -13.90 2.19 -1.62
CA ASP A 86 -14.36 3.24 -0.69
C ASP A 86 -13.33 4.36 -0.49
N GLU A 87 -13.76 5.49 0.09
CA GLU A 87 -12.91 6.67 0.28
C GLU A 87 -11.70 6.41 1.20
N THR A 88 -11.84 5.55 2.21
CA THR A 88 -10.75 5.26 3.15
C THR A 88 -9.66 4.44 2.47
N ALA A 89 -10.04 3.41 1.72
CA ALA A 89 -9.15 2.62 0.90
C ALA A 89 -8.48 3.49 -0.18
N GLN A 90 -9.24 4.33 -0.89
CA GLN A 90 -8.68 5.27 -1.88
C GLN A 90 -7.62 6.20 -1.28
N HIS A 91 -7.85 6.76 -0.09
CA HIS A 91 -6.88 7.63 0.57
C HIS A 91 -5.55 6.90 0.87
N VAL A 92 -5.60 5.62 1.22
CA VAL A 92 -4.40 4.78 1.39
C VAL A 92 -3.68 4.55 0.08
N LEU A 93 -4.42 4.20 -0.96
CA LEU A 93 -3.87 3.96 -2.29
C LEU A 93 -3.19 5.20 -2.87
N ASP A 94 -3.83 6.37 -2.77
CA ASP A 94 -3.25 7.66 -3.16
C ASP A 94 -1.95 7.97 -2.42
N SER A 95 -1.93 7.68 -1.12
CA SER A 95 -0.75 7.94 -0.28
C SER A 95 0.41 7.00 -0.63
N VAL A 96 0.12 5.74 -0.90
CA VAL A 96 1.10 4.76 -1.39
C VAL A 96 1.61 5.15 -2.77
N TRP A 97 0.73 5.53 -3.70
CA TRP A 97 1.11 5.99 -5.03
C TRP A 97 2.01 7.23 -4.98
N ARG A 98 1.63 8.25 -4.20
CA ARG A 98 2.44 9.47 -4.04
C ARG A 98 3.83 9.17 -3.47
N GLN A 99 3.96 8.19 -2.59
CA GLN A 99 5.21 7.88 -1.91
C GLN A 99 6.13 6.95 -2.74
N PHE A 100 5.56 5.98 -3.45
CA PHE A 100 6.31 4.89 -4.09
C PHE A 100 6.07 4.78 -5.60
N GLY A 101 5.05 5.44 -6.14
CA GLY A 101 4.69 5.40 -7.55
C GLY A 101 5.81 5.85 -8.48
N SER A 102 6.61 6.84 -8.08
CA SER A 102 7.77 7.30 -8.85
C SER A 102 9.02 6.40 -8.74
N TYR A 103 9.01 5.37 -7.90
CA TYR A 103 10.16 4.48 -7.78
C TYR A 103 10.23 3.56 -9.00
N SER A 104 11.45 3.23 -9.43
CA SER A 104 11.64 2.14 -10.40
C SER A 104 11.22 0.81 -9.78
N MET A 105 10.95 -0.18 -10.63
CA MET A 105 10.61 -1.52 -10.18
C MET A 105 11.73 -2.09 -9.31
N GLU A 106 12.98 -1.97 -9.75
CA GLU A 106 14.18 -2.49 -9.08
C GLU A 106 14.36 -1.83 -7.71
N LYS A 107 14.27 -0.49 -7.66
CA LYS A 107 14.39 0.26 -6.40
C LYS A 107 13.31 -0.15 -5.39
N LEU A 108 12.06 -0.28 -5.86
CA LEU A 108 10.95 -0.68 -5.01
C LEU A 108 11.12 -2.12 -4.53
N ASN A 109 11.59 -3.00 -5.40
CA ASN A 109 11.83 -4.39 -5.10
C ASN A 109 12.95 -4.58 -4.07
N ASP A 110 14.10 -3.94 -4.30
CA ASP A 110 15.23 -3.91 -3.38
C ASP A 110 14.86 -3.41 -1.99
N LEU A 111 14.03 -2.37 -1.94
CA LEU A 111 13.52 -1.84 -0.68
C LEU A 111 12.71 -2.90 0.05
N VAL A 112 11.70 -3.46 -0.62
CA VAL A 112 10.75 -4.38 0.00
C VAL A 112 11.40 -5.71 0.38
N LYS A 113 12.36 -6.21 -0.42
CA LYS A 113 13.09 -7.46 -0.13
C LYS A 113 13.97 -7.37 1.12
N ARG A 114 14.31 -6.16 1.58
CA ARG A 114 15.07 -5.93 2.82
C ARG A 114 14.18 -5.74 4.05
N HIS A 115 12.85 -5.70 3.89
CA HIS A 115 11.95 -5.55 5.01
C HIS A 115 11.72 -6.90 5.72
N PRO A 116 11.76 -6.96 7.06
CA PRO A 116 11.61 -8.19 7.82
C PRO A 116 10.40 -9.05 7.43
N PRO A 117 9.17 -8.52 7.21
CA PRO A 117 8.03 -9.35 6.84
C PRO A 117 8.28 -10.21 5.59
N TYR A 118 8.98 -9.67 4.58
CA TYR A 118 9.38 -10.44 3.42
C TYR A 118 10.60 -11.32 3.71
N ALA A 119 11.65 -10.73 4.29
CA ALA A 119 12.95 -11.39 4.44
C ALA A 119 12.86 -12.63 5.34
N ASP A 120 12.11 -12.53 6.44
CA ASP A 120 11.91 -13.61 7.40
C ASP A 120 11.08 -14.74 6.76
N ALA A 121 10.00 -14.40 6.06
CA ALA A 121 9.19 -15.39 5.33
C ALA A 121 10.01 -16.11 4.24
N PHE A 122 10.83 -15.37 3.49
CA PHE A 122 11.69 -15.96 2.46
C PHE A 122 12.76 -16.88 3.05
N ALA A 123 13.34 -16.50 4.21
CA ALA A 123 14.36 -17.30 4.90
C ALA A 123 13.80 -18.61 5.45
N MET A 124 12.50 -18.65 5.81
CA MET A 124 11.84 -19.89 6.23
C MET A 124 11.75 -20.90 5.07
N ALA A 125 11.21 -20.48 3.94
CA ALA A 125 11.25 -21.21 2.67
C ALA A 125 10.82 -20.30 1.52
N PRO A 126 11.34 -20.52 0.29
CA PRO A 126 10.82 -19.85 -0.90
C PRO A 126 9.30 -20.06 -1.05
N ALA A 127 8.59 -19.01 -1.45
CA ALA A 127 7.14 -18.97 -1.61
C ALA A 127 6.31 -19.19 -0.32
N SER A 128 6.93 -19.06 0.86
CA SER A 128 6.18 -19.01 2.12
C SER A 128 5.22 -17.82 2.16
N GLU A 129 4.08 -18.00 2.81
CA GLU A 129 3.14 -16.90 3.09
C GLU A 129 3.81 -15.85 3.98
N ILE A 130 3.63 -14.58 3.61
CA ILE A 130 4.06 -13.44 4.42
C ILE A 130 2.95 -13.13 5.40
N ASP A 131 3.24 -13.25 6.68
CA ASP A 131 2.27 -12.98 7.73
C ASP A 131 1.82 -11.51 7.71
N PHE A 132 0.51 -11.31 7.66
CA PHE A 132 -0.10 -9.99 7.64
C PHE A 132 0.11 -9.23 8.95
N GLU A 133 0.12 -9.92 10.10
CA GLU A 133 0.35 -9.28 11.38
C GLU A 133 1.80 -8.74 11.46
N ALA A 134 2.77 -9.52 10.98
CA ALA A 134 4.15 -9.07 10.83
C ALA A 134 4.29 -7.85 9.91
N MET A 135 3.53 -7.80 8.80
CA MET A 135 3.48 -6.60 7.93
C MET A 135 2.99 -5.39 8.73
N VAL A 136 1.82 -5.48 9.36
CA VAL A 136 1.21 -4.35 10.09
C VAL A 136 2.13 -3.89 11.22
N ALA A 137 2.72 -4.81 11.97
CA ALA A 137 3.68 -4.48 13.02
C ALA A 137 4.85 -3.66 12.47
N PHE A 138 5.54 -4.17 11.43
CA PHE A 138 6.72 -3.52 10.86
C PHE A 138 6.43 -2.11 10.31
N TYR A 139 5.37 -1.94 9.51
CA TYR A 139 5.05 -0.64 8.89
C TYR A 139 4.40 0.35 9.88
N GLY A 140 3.87 -0.15 11.00
CA GLY A 140 3.30 0.64 12.10
C GLY A 140 4.33 1.19 13.09
N GLU A 141 5.55 0.65 13.11
CA GLU A 141 6.58 1.10 14.04
C GLU A 141 6.95 2.59 13.86
N LYS A 142 7.07 3.29 15.00
CA LYS A 142 7.50 4.69 15.00
C LYS A 142 8.96 4.82 14.56
N PRO A 143 9.31 5.80 13.71
CA PRO A 143 10.68 6.04 13.30
C PRO A 143 11.48 6.51 14.53
N GLY A 144 12.27 5.60 15.12
CA GLY A 144 12.99 5.80 16.39
C GLY A 144 12.79 4.66 17.41
N ALA A 145 11.73 3.86 17.28
CA ALA A 145 11.49 2.69 18.13
C ALA A 145 12.21 1.42 17.64
N ARG A 146 12.75 1.44 16.41
CA ARG A 146 13.63 0.39 15.86
C ARG A 146 14.94 0.34 16.66
N ARG A 147 14.90 -0.29 17.83
CA ARG A 147 16.07 -0.54 18.67
C ARG A 147 17.01 -1.50 17.94
N SER A 148 18.18 -1.01 17.53
CA SER A 148 19.47 -1.72 17.54
C SER A 148 19.46 -3.24 17.26
N ALA A 149 18.78 -3.69 16.21
CA ALA A 149 18.96 -5.03 15.65
C ALA A 149 19.47 -4.88 14.22
N SER A 150 20.80 -4.78 14.10
CA SER A 150 21.59 -4.55 12.89
C SER A 150 21.39 -3.18 12.20
N SER A 151 22.51 -2.48 11.98
CA SER A 151 22.65 -1.17 11.33
C SER A 151 22.30 -1.15 9.83
N ALA A 152 21.53 -2.12 9.33
CA ALA A 152 21.28 -2.33 7.90
C ALA A 152 19.80 -2.25 7.48
N SER A 153 18.85 -2.10 8.42
CA SER A 153 17.44 -1.96 8.05
C SER A 153 17.20 -0.63 7.31
N PRO A 154 16.82 -0.63 6.02
CA PRO A 154 16.59 0.61 5.28
C PRO A 154 15.48 1.44 5.95
N SER A 155 15.60 2.76 5.83
CA SER A 155 14.65 3.72 6.41
C SER A 155 13.32 3.72 5.63
N THR A 156 12.46 2.73 5.88
CA THR A 156 11.09 2.72 5.36
C THR A 156 10.29 3.86 6.00
N PRO A 157 9.55 4.68 5.23
CA PRO A 157 8.71 5.73 5.79
C PRO A 157 7.63 5.12 6.68
N SER A 158 7.50 5.61 7.91
CA SER A 158 6.45 5.18 8.83
C SER A 158 5.07 5.48 8.27
N ALA A 159 4.04 4.76 8.73
CA ALA A 159 2.66 5.02 8.32
C ALA A 159 2.27 6.50 8.49
N SER A 160 2.69 7.16 9.57
CA SER A 160 2.46 8.59 9.80
C SER A 160 3.08 9.53 8.73
N LYS A 161 4.16 9.11 8.05
CA LYS A 161 4.77 9.87 6.96
C LYS A 161 4.04 9.63 5.64
N VAL A 162 3.59 8.40 5.39
CA VAL A 162 2.84 8.04 4.18
C VAL A 162 1.42 8.61 4.22
N MET A 163 0.75 8.48 5.36
CA MET A 163 -0.63 8.89 5.64
C MET A 163 -0.79 10.35 6.09
N ARG A 164 0.15 11.24 5.77
CA ARG A 164 0.03 12.65 6.17
C ARG A 164 -1.29 13.23 5.63
N PRO A 165 -2.20 13.71 6.49
CA PRO A 165 -3.42 14.37 6.03
C PRO A 165 -3.06 15.53 5.11
N LYS A 166 -3.84 15.75 4.05
CA LYS A 166 -3.76 16.97 3.23
C LYS A 166 -4.13 18.17 4.11
N LEU A 167 -3.16 18.73 4.81
CA LEU A 167 -3.30 20.02 5.47
C LEU A 167 -3.30 21.09 4.38
N MET A 168 -4.45 21.72 4.14
CA MET A 168 -4.49 22.94 3.33
C MET A 168 -3.59 23.98 3.98
N ARG A 169 -2.82 24.69 3.17
CA ARG A 169 -1.95 25.78 3.64
C ARG A 169 -2.51 27.09 3.12
N ASN A 170 -2.48 28.13 3.93
CA ASN A 170 -2.78 29.49 3.46
C ASN A 170 -1.65 30.00 2.56
N ALA A 171 -1.84 31.19 1.97
CA ALA A 171 -0.85 31.86 1.13
C ALA A 171 0.52 32.10 1.81
N THR A 172 0.58 32.03 3.15
CA THR A 172 1.81 32.14 3.95
C THR A 172 2.38 30.79 4.40
N GLY A 173 1.86 29.67 3.89
CA GLY A 173 2.38 28.32 4.15
C GLY A 173 1.97 27.70 5.49
N LYS A 174 1.16 28.39 6.30
CA LYS A 174 0.66 27.87 7.59
C LYS A 174 -0.49 26.88 7.36
N PRO A 175 -0.55 25.76 8.10
CA PRO A 175 -1.65 24.81 8.00
C PRO A 175 -2.97 25.44 8.45
N VAL A 176 -4.05 25.18 7.70
CA VAL A 176 -5.41 25.69 7.96
C VAL A 176 -6.39 24.52 7.89
N SER A 177 -7.26 24.42 8.90
CA SER A 177 -8.45 23.56 8.86
C SER A 177 -9.59 24.32 8.19
N VAL A 178 -10.09 23.81 7.06
CA VAL A 178 -11.24 24.41 6.37
C VAL A 178 -12.51 23.73 6.87
N ASN A 179 -13.31 24.44 7.66
CA ASN A 179 -14.66 23.98 7.97
C ASN A 179 -15.57 24.23 6.76
N ARG A 180 -16.37 23.22 6.40
CA ARG A 180 -17.36 23.31 5.33
C ARG A 180 -18.38 24.39 5.68
N TRP A 181 -18.49 25.41 4.85
CA TRP A 181 -19.46 26.50 5.05
C TRP A 181 -20.88 25.96 4.87
N THR A 182 -21.70 26.06 5.92
CA THR A 182 -23.12 25.73 5.90
C THR A 182 -23.93 27.03 5.99
N PRO A 183 -24.73 27.39 4.97
CA PRO A 183 -25.58 28.57 5.04
C PRO A 183 -26.65 28.37 6.11
N LYS A 184 -26.86 29.39 6.95
CA LYS A 184 -27.97 29.39 7.90
C LYS A 184 -29.28 29.45 7.13
N ARG A 185 -30.22 28.55 7.43
CA ARG A 185 -31.61 28.70 6.98
C ARG A 185 -32.16 29.97 7.61
N VAL A 186 -32.78 30.80 6.78
CA VAL A 186 -33.59 31.92 7.23
C VAL A 186 -34.99 31.34 7.43
N ASP A 187 -35.49 31.39 8.67
CA ASP A 187 -36.87 31.07 9.01
C ASP A 187 -37.81 32.22 8.62
#